data_AF-A0A1N6R2W7-F1
#
_entry.id   AF-A0A1N6R2W7-F1
#
_cell.length_a   1.000
_cell.length_b   1.000
_cell.length_c   1.000
_cell.angle_alpha   90.00
_cell.angle_beta   90.00
_cell.angle_gamma   90.00
#
_symmetry.space_group_name_H-M   'P 1'
#
loop_
_entity.id
_entity.type
_entity.pdbx_description
1 polymer ?
#
loop_
_entity_poly.entity_id
_entity_poly.type
_entity_poly.pdbx_seq_one_letter_code
_entity_poly.pdbx_strand_id
1 'polypeptide(L)' 'MEWKKQEVIHLSGRDWIYFEVTSNAIDTDIYNIMLVTSYGKEMLLFNFNSTKEDFPQYEKALRNSVNTIKIP' A
#
# COMPACT_ATOMS: atom_id res chain seq x y z
N MET A 1 13.95 -4.90 7.21
CA MET A 1 12.49 -4.68 7.05
C MET A 1 11.97 -4.00 8.30
N GLU A 2 11.16 -2.97 8.15
CA GLU A 2 10.60 -2.18 9.26
C GLU A 2 9.12 -1.89 8.96
N TRP A 3 8.24 -2.30 9.90
CA TRP A 3 6.80 -2.08 9.79
C TRP A 3 6.45 -0.67 10.27
N LYS A 4 5.66 0.04 9.46
CA LYS A 4 5.16 1.39 9.74
C LYS A 4 3.70 1.38 10.16
N LYS A 5 2.88 0.56 9.50
CA LYS A 5 1.45 0.41 9.80
C LYS A 5 0.93 -0.97 9.44
N GLN A 6 0.02 -1.49 10.26
CA GLN A 6 -0.68 -2.75 10.06
C GLN A 6 -2.10 -2.59 10.62
N GLU A 7 -3.10 -2.48 9.76
CA GLU A 7 -4.48 -2.26 10.18
C GLU A 7 -5.48 -2.77 9.15
N VAL A 8 -6.75 -2.80 9.53
CA VAL A 8 -7.86 -2.92 8.59
C VAL A 8 -8.44 -1.53 8.38
N ILE A 9 -8.50 -1.07 7.14
CA ILE A 9 -9.16 0.19 6.76
C ILE A 9 -10.44 -0.08 6.00
N HIS A 10 -11.39 0.85 6.11
CA HIS A 10 -12.60 0.83 5.30
C HIS A 10 -12.45 1.80 4.12
N LEU A 11 -12.42 1.28 2.90
CA LEU A 11 -12.23 2.06 1.67
C LEU A 11 -13.15 1.54 0.58
N SER A 12 -13.91 2.47 -0.03
CA SER A 12 -14.85 2.17 -1.12
C SER A 12 -15.86 1.07 -0.78
N GLY A 13 -16.42 1.11 0.43
CA GLY A 13 -17.48 0.20 0.90
C GLY A 13 -17.01 -1.19 1.28
N ARG A 14 -15.70 -1.40 1.43
CA ARG A 14 -15.10 -2.70 1.75
C ARG A 14 -13.96 -2.55 2.74
N ASP A 15 -13.73 -3.61 3.49
CA ASP A 15 -12.57 -3.70 4.37
C ASP A 15 -11.33 -4.15 3.59
N TRP A 16 -10.21 -3.50 3.88
CA TRP A 16 -8.91 -3.76 3.29
C TRP A 16 -7.90 -3.99 4.40
N ILE A 17 -7.08 -5.03 4.24
CA ILE A 17 -5.85 -5.14 5.03
C ILE A 17 -4.86 -4.13 4.46
N TYR A 18 -4.42 -3.20 5.29
CA TYR A 18 -3.47 -2.15 4.95
C TYR A 18 -2.13 -2.43 5.63
N PHE A 19 -1.08 -2.52 4.83
CA PHE A 19 0.29 -2.71 5.29
C PHE A 19 1.18 -1.59 4.76
N GLU A 20 1.91 -0.94 5.66
CA GLU A 20 2.94 0.03 5.33
C GLU A 20 4.26 -0.46 5.90
N VAL A 21 5.24 -0.71 5.03
CA VAL A 21 6.49 -1.39 5.39
C VAL A 21 7.64 -0.90 4.52
N THR A 22 8.79 -0.66 5.13
CA THR A 22 10.04 -0.51 4.38
C THR A 22 10.78 -1.84 4.34
N SER A 23 11.13 -2.30 3.14
CA SER A 23 11.87 -3.54 2.90
C SER A 23 13.23 -3.25 2.28
N ASN A 24 14.24 -4.00 2.68
CA ASN A 24 15.56 -3.95 2.05
C ASN A 24 15.49 -4.74 0.73
N ALA A 25 15.78 -4.12 -0.41
CA ALA A 25 16.13 -4.84 -1.63
C ALA A 25 17.67 -4.89 -1.77
N ILE A 26 18.17 -5.65 -2.75
CA ILE A 26 19.62 -5.85 -2.95
C ILE A 26 20.34 -4.50 -3.15
N ASP A 27 19.72 -3.58 -3.87
CA ASP A 27 20.35 -2.33 -4.29
C ASP A 27 19.82 -1.08 -3.56
N THR A 28 18.58 -1.12 -3.02
CA THR A 28 17.97 0.03 -2.34
C THR A 28 16.87 -0.38 -1.37
N ASP A 29 16.66 0.41 -0.32
CA ASP A 29 15.49 0.28 0.54
C ASP A 29 14.23 0.77 -0.21
N ILE A 30 13.15 0.00 -0.13
CA ILE A 30 11.86 0.27 -0.77
C ILE A 30 10.82 0.59 0.31
N TYR A 31 10.02 1.62 0.09
CA TYR A 31 8.83 1.93 0.88
C TYR A 31 7.60 1.36 0.18
N ASN A 32 6.83 0.50 0.86
CA ASN A 32 5.63 -0.13 0.30
C ASN A 32 4.39 0.29 1.09
N ILE A 33 3.34 0.65 0.37
CA ILE A 33 1.96 0.71 0.85
C ILE A 33 1.18 -0.38 0.10
N MET A 34 0.80 -1.43 0.81
CA MET A 34 0.06 -2.56 0.28
C MET A 34 -1.38 -2.57 0.80
N LEU A 35 -2.33 -2.81 -0.09
CA LEU A 35 -3.73 -3.04 0.24
C LEU A 35 -4.17 -4.40 -0.29
N VAL A 36 -4.82 -5.19 0.57
CA VAL A 36 -5.35 -6.50 0.23
C VAL A 36 -6.82 -6.57 0.57
N THR A 37 -7.64 -7.07 -0.36
CA THR A 37 -9.05 -7.37 -0.09
C THR A 37 -9.52 -8.58 -0.90
N SER A 38 -10.63 -9.18 -0.48
CA SER A 38 -11.29 -10.23 -1.24
C SER A 38 -12.14 -9.65 -2.36
N TYR A 39 -12.10 -10.30 -3.52
CA TYR A 39 -12.92 -9.97 -4.69
C TYR A 39 -13.45 -11.25 -5.33
N GLY A 40 -14.71 -11.58 -5.02
CA GLY A 40 -15.31 -12.86 -5.42
C GLY A 40 -14.54 -14.05 -4.83
N LYS A 41 -13.95 -14.88 -5.70
CA LYS A 41 -13.11 -16.02 -5.31
C LYS A 41 -11.60 -15.70 -5.35
N GLU A 42 -11.25 -14.46 -5.65
CA GLU A 42 -9.87 -14.00 -5.83
C GLU A 42 -9.48 -13.01 -4.72
N MET A 43 -8.18 -12.75 -4.60
CA MET A 43 -7.63 -11.68 -3.78
C MET A 43 -7.08 -10.59 -4.68
N LEU A 44 -7.41 -9.34 -4.38
CA LEU A 44 -6.78 -8.19 -5.02
C LEU A 44 -5.68 -7.67 -4.11
N LEU A 45 -4.50 -7.49 -4.68
CA LEU A 45 -3.36 -6.86 -4.06
C LEU A 45 -3.01 -5.61 -4.86
N PHE A 46 -3.04 -4.45 -4.20
CA PHE A 46 -2.43 -3.23 -4.71
C PHE A 46 -1.14 -2.99 -3.94
N ASN A 47 -0.04 -2.75 -4.64
CA ASN A 47 1.21 -2.33 -4.03
C ASN A 47 1.67 -1.02 -4.66
N PHE A 48 1.75 0.03 -3.83
CA PHE A 48 2.32 1.32 -4.18
C PHE A 48 3.70 1.39 -3.57
N ASN A 49 4.72 1.53 -4.40
CA ASN A 49 6.10 1.55 -3.93
C ASN A 49 6.92 2.70 -4.50
N SER A 50 7.94 3.07 -3.74
CA SER A 50 9.03 3.97 -4.14
C SER A 50 10.31 3.52 -3.47
N THR A 51 11.47 4.08 -3.83
CA THR A 51 12.61 4.01 -2.92
C THR A 51 12.25 4.71 -1.60
N LYS A 52 12.91 4.33 -0.51
CA LYS A 52 12.72 4.99 0.79
C LYS A 52 13.15 6.45 0.74
N GLU A 53 14.16 6.78 -0.06
CA GLU A 53 14.66 8.14 -0.27
C GLU A 53 13.64 9.02 -1.01
N ASP A 54 13.00 8.49 -2.05
CA ASP A 54 12.02 9.23 -2.84
C ASP A 54 10.63 9.32 -2.18
N PHE A 55 10.35 8.49 -1.18
CA PHE A 55 9.02 8.41 -0.58
C PHE A 55 8.47 9.76 -0.11
N PRO A 56 9.23 10.63 0.59
CA PRO A 56 8.72 11.94 1.00
C PRO A 56 8.25 12.83 -0.17
N GLN A 57 8.87 12.70 -1.34
CA GLN A 57 8.46 13.43 -2.55
C GLN A 57 7.11 12.91 -3.10
N TYR A 58 6.92 11.58 -3.08
CA TYR A 58 5.75 10.95 -3.68
C TYR A 58 4.62 10.64 -2.71
N GLU A 59 4.85 10.75 -1.40
CA GLU A 59 3.93 10.31 -0.35
C GLU A 59 2.50 10.80 -0.59
N LYS A 60 2.35 12.11 -0.81
CA LYS A 60 1.03 12.71 -1.05
C LYS A 60 0.34 12.13 -2.29
N ALA A 61 1.08 11.93 -3.37
CA ALA A 61 0.54 11.36 -4.61
C ALA A 61 0.14 9.90 -4.42
N LEU A 62 0.99 9.09 -3.80
CA LEU A 62 0.72 7.67 -3.52
C LEU A 62 -0.51 7.50 -2.61
N ARG A 63 -0.60 8.28 -1.53
CA ARG A 63 -1.77 8.25 -0.62
C ARG A 63 -3.05 8.70 -1.34
N ASN A 64 -2.96 9.70 -2.22
CA ASN A 64 -4.10 10.09 -3.06
C ASN A 64 -4.52 8.96 -4.00
N SER A 65 -3.57 8.26 -4.64
CA SER A 65 -3.88 7.10 -5.47
C SER A 65 -4.59 6.00 -4.69
N VAL A 66 -4.14 5.68 -3.48
CA VAL A 66 -4.82 4.73 -2.57
C VAL A 66 -6.27 5.15 -2.33
N ASN A 67 -6.50 6.41 -1.96
CA ASN A 67 -7.85 6.91 -1.65
C ASN A 67 -8.80 6.94 -2.87
N THR A 68 -8.29 6.78 -4.08
CA THR A 68 -9.11 6.72 -5.30
C THR A 68 -9.48 5.31 -5.75
N ILE A 69 -8.97 4.27 -5.08
CA ILE A 69 -9.27 2.88 -5.43
C ILE A 69 -10.78 2.65 -5.37
N LYS A 70 -11.36 2.18 -6.48
CA LYS A 70 -12.74 1.72 -6.57
C LYS A 70 -12.75 0.35 -7.24
N ILE A 71 -13.48 -0.58 -6.64
CA ILE A 71 -13.75 -1.89 -7.23
C ILE A 71 -15.25 -1.91 -7.57
N PRO A 72 -15.64 -2.40 -8.76
CA PRO A 72 -17.04 -2.60 -9.13
C PRO A 72 -17.84 -3.48 -8.16
#